data_AF-A0A258EFN3-F1
#
_entry.id   AF-A0A258EFN3-F1
#
_cell.length_a   1.000
_cell.length_b   1.000
_cell.length_c   1.000
_cell.angle_alpha   90.00
_cell.angle_beta   90.00
_cell.angle_gamma   90.00
#
_symmetry.space_group_name_H-M   'P 1'
#
loop_
_entity.id
_entity.type
_entity.pdbx_description
1 polymer ?
#
loop_
_entity_poly.entity_id
_entity_poly.type
_entity_poly.pdbx_seq_one_letter_code
_entity_poly.pdbx_strand_id
1 'polypeptide(L)'
;MALEDAKTQVDTAFTRDSRRGYSFENAFGGATSFLRRTYTKDLTGVDLAITGVPFDQAVSHRAGTRFGPRAIREASALMPYDPPPGWGTDPLEDLSVVDYGDVAFDYANVPE
;
A
#
# COMPACT_ATOMS: atom_id res chain seq x y z
N MET A 1 17.85 -14.26 -1.25
CA MET A 1 16.73 -14.99 -1.90
C MET A 1 15.85 -14.05 -2.71
N ALA A 2 15.47 -12.85 -2.22
CA ALA A 2 14.64 -11.88 -2.95
C ALA A 2 15.06 -11.50 -4.39
N LEU A 3 16.37 -11.41 -4.70
CA LEU A 3 16.84 -11.00 -6.04
C LEU A 3 16.57 -12.05 -7.13
N GLU A 4 16.49 -13.33 -6.80
CA GLU A 4 16.24 -14.39 -7.78
C GLU A 4 14.77 -14.41 -8.20
N ASP A 5 13.86 -14.11 -7.28
CA ASP A 5 12.41 -14.04 -7.53
C ASP A 5 12.02 -12.77 -8.29
N ALA A 6 12.76 -11.67 -8.10
CA ALA A 6 12.52 -10.39 -8.76
C ALA A 6 12.64 -10.43 -10.30
N LYS A 7 13.24 -11.48 -10.86
CA LYS A 7 13.33 -11.67 -12.32
C LYS A 7 12.01 -12.13 -12.95
N THR A 8 11.10 -12.69 -12.16
CA THR A 8 9.80 -13.21 -12.63
C THR A 8 8.59 -12.56 -11.96
N GLN A 9 8.78 -11.80 -10.88
CA GLN A 9 7.70 -11.11 -10.18
C GLN A 9 7.68 -9.61 -10.51
N VAL A 10 6.56 -9.14 -11.03
CA VAL A 10 6.27 -7.72 -11.28
C VAL A 10 4.76 -7.49 -11.22
N ASP A 11 4.36 -6.29 -10.78
CA ASP A 11 2.97 -5.85 -10.70
C ASP A 11 2.09 -6.77 -9.84
N THR A 12 2.66 -7.31 -8.75
CA THR A 12 1.97 -8.26 -7.87
C THR A 12 0.76 -7.64 -7.19
N ALA A 13 0.70 -6.31 -7.10
CA ALA A 13 -0.50 -5.57 -6.70
C ALA A 13 -1.75 -5.88 -7.56
N PHE A 14 -1.57 -6.41 -8.77
CA PHE A 14 -2.65 -6.80 -9.68
C PHE A 14 -2.66 -8.30 -9.98
N THR A 15 -1.49 -8.94 -10.01
CA THR A 15 -1.33 -10.29 -10.60
C THR A 15 -1.27 -11.42 -9.58
N ARG A 16 -1.09 -11.13 -8.29
CA ARG A 16 -0.95 -12.17 -7.26
C ARG A 16 -2.29 -12.81 -6.91
N ASP A 17 -2.30 -14.14 -6.76
CA ASP A 17 -3.50 -14.90 -6.39
C ASP A 17 -3.86 -14.77 -4.90
N SER A 18 -2.84 -14.67 -4.04
CA SER A 18 -3.02 -14.60 -2.58
C SER A 18 -2.88 -13.16 -2.06
N ARG A 19 -3.73 -12.79 -1.10
CA ARG A 19 -3.64 -11.51 -0.37
C ARG A 19 -2.65 -11.55 0.81
N ARG A 20 -2.00 -12.70 1.03
CA ARG A 20 -0.99 -12.94 2.06
C ARG A 20 0.41 -13.10 1.46
N GLY A 21 1.41 -13.05 2.33
CA GLY A 21 2.82 -13.25 2.08
C GLY A 21 3.53 -12.12 1.34
N TYR A 22 4.85 -12.24 1.24
CA TYR A 22 5.75 -11.22 0.73
C TYR A 22 5.61 -10.95 -0.78
N SER A 23 6.22 -9.85 -1.22
CA SER A 23 6.40 -9.54 -2.64
C SER A 23 7.87 -9.28 -2.92
N PHE A 24 8.40 -9.94 -3.94
CA PHE A 24 9.82 -9.90 -4.29
C PHE A 24 10.07 -9.08 -5.57
N GLU A 25 9.29 -8.04 -5.81
CA GLU A 25 9.47 -7.16 -6.97
C GLU A 25 10.72 -6.27 -6.85
N ASN A 26 11.30 -5.89 -7.99
CA ASN A 26 12.30 -4.82 -8.02
C ASN A 26 11.71 -3.53 -7.44
N ALA A 27 12.35 -2.98 -6.41
CA ALA A 27 11.80 -1.83 -5.66
C ALA A 27 11.55 -0.57 -6.52
N PHE A 28 12.28 -0.41 -7.61
CA PHE A 28 12.18 0.71 -8.55
C PHE A 28 11.25 0.44 -9.75
N GLY A 29 10.59 -0.73 -9.80
CA GLY A 29 9.61 -1.09 -10.81
C GLY A 29 8.26 -1.48 -10.20
N GLY A 30 7.33 -1.88 -11.06
CA GLY A 30 6.02 -2.41 -10.69
C GLY A 30 5.05 -1.39 -10.06
N ALA A 31 3.79 -1.78 -9.94
CA ALA A 31 2.73 -0.97 -9.36
C ALA A 31 2.93 -0.67 -7.87
N THR A 32 2.79 0.60 -7.50
CA THR A 32 3.05 1.12 -6.15
C THR A 32 1.79 1.19 -5.29
N SER A 33 1.19 0.04 -4.99
CA SER A 33 0.30 -0.11 -3.82
C SER A 33 1.13 -0.12 -2.53
N PHE A 34 0.50 0.20 -1.40
CA PHE A 34 1.10 0.08 -0.08
C PHE A 34 1.65 -1.34 0.13
N LEU A 35 2.95 -1.47 0.44
CA LEU A 35 3.67 -2.75 0.61
C LEU A 35 3.37 -3.78 -0.50
N ARG A 36 3.17 -3.34 -1.75
CA ARG A 36 2.83 -4.23 -2.88
C ARG A 36 1.60 -5.12 -2.61
N ARG A 37 0.62 -4.63 -1.84
CA ARG A 37 -0.65 -5.34 -1.57
C ARG A 37 -1.62 -5.24 -2.75
N THR A 38 -2.47 -6.24 -2.87
CA THR A 38 -3.45 -6.28 -3.96
C THR A 38 -4.33 -5.04 -3.93
N TYR A 39 -4.43 -4.32 -5.06
CA TYR A 39 -5.41 -3.26 -5.23
C TYR A 39 -6.80 -3.88 -5.40
N THR A 40 -7.73 -3.58 -4.50
CA THR A 40 -9.11 -4.02 -4.66
C THR A 40 -10.08 -3.14 -3.89
N LYS A 41 -11.32 -3.04 -4.39
CA LYS A 41 -12.47 -2.47 -3.67
C LYS A 41 -13.36 -3.55 -3.04
N ASP A 42 -13.07 -4.83 -3.29
CA ASP A 42 -13.74 -5.95 -2.65
C ASP A 42 -13.08 -6.31 -1.32
N LEU A 43 -13.86 -6.21 -0.24
CA LEU A 43 -13.42 -6.49 1.14
C LEU A 43 -13.77 -7.91 1.61
N THR A 44 -14.35 -8.74 0.75
CA THR A 44 -14.74 -10.11 1.12
C THR A 44 -13.52 -10.90 1.59
N GLY A 45 -13.52 -11.34 2.84
CA GLY A 45 -12.41 -12.10 3.44
C GLY A 45 -11.13 -11.29 3.65
N VAL A 46 -11.20 -9.96 3.64
CA VAL A 46 -10.07 -9.07 3.97
C VAL A 46 -9.99 -8.86 5.48
N ASP A 47 -8.82 -9.09 6.06
CA ASP A 47 -8.55 -8.86 7.48
C ASP A 47 -8.17 -7.38 7.73
N LEU A 48 -7.43 -6.78 6.80
CA LEU A 48 -6.96 -5.39 6.89
C LEU A 48 -6.99 -4.68 5.53
N ALA A 49 -7.64 -3.52 5.47
CA ALA A 49 -7.67 -2.66 4.29
C ALA A 49 -6.92 -1.35 4.57
N ILE A 50 -5.93 -1.05 3.73
CA ILE A 50 -5.18 0.20 3.79
C ILE A 50 -5.84 1.22 2.87
N THR A 51 -6.18 2.40 3.38
CA THR A 51 -6.73 3.47 2.56
C THR A 51 -6.07 4.80 2.84
N GLY A 52 -5.88 5.60 1.80
CA GLY A 52 -5.38 6.97 1.91
C GLY A 52 -6.53 7.98 2.01
N VAL A 53 -6.34 9.00 2.85
CA VAL A 53 -7.17 10.20 2.86
C VAL A 53 -6.31 11.37 2.38
N PRO A 54 -6.32 11.69 1.07
CA PRO A 54 -5.44 12.71 0.51
C PRO A 54 -5.98 14.13 0.77
N PHE A 55 -5.96 14.56 2.03
CA PHE A 55 -6.56 15.81 2.50
C PHE A 55 -5.57 16.69 3.28
N ASP A 56 -5.63 18.00 3.06
CA ASP A 56 -4.83 18.97 3.82
C ASP A 56 -5.45 20.39 3.90
N GLN A 57 -6.75 20.58 3.62
CA GLN A 57 -7.36 21.91 3.70
C GLN A 57 -7.45 22.47 5.12
N ALA A 58 -7.32 21.62 6.14
CA ALA A 58 -7.34 22.01 7.55
C ALA A 58 -5.98 22.50 8.09
N VAL A 59 -4.91 22.51 7.28
CA VAL A 59 -3.58 22.93 7.75
C VAL A 59 -3.48 24.45 7.88
N SER A 60 -2.79 24.92 8.91
CA SER A 60 -2.67 26.36 9.23
C SER A 60 -1.44 27.06 8.64
N HIS A 61 -0.51 26.31 8.02
CA HIS A 61 0.74 26.86 7.50
C HIS A 61 1.14 26.20 6.16
N ARG A 62 1.95 25.16 6.17
CA ARG A 62 2.44 24.51 4.93
C ARG A 62 1.49 23.40 4.50
N ALA A 63 0.89 23.55 3.32
CA ALA A 63 0.17 22.49 2.62
C ALA A 63 1.11 21.45 2.00
N GLY A 64 0.56 20.28 1.65
CA GLY A 64 1.29 19.20 0.98
C GLY A 64 0.91 17.80 1.45
N THR A 65 0.30 17.64 2.64
CA THR A 65 -0.03 16.31 3.17
C THR A 65 -1.08 15.56 2.35
N ARG A 66 -1.81 16.24 1.46
CA ARG A 66 -2.69 15.58 0.48
C ARG A 66 -1.95 14.60 -0.44
N PHE A 67 -0.66 14.81 -0.68
CA PHE A 67 0.18 13.92 -1.48
C PHE A 67 0.81 12.78 -0.66
N GLY A 68 0.63 12.82 0.67
CA GLY A 68 1.20 11.87 1.63
C GLY A 68 0.86 10.41 1.32
N PRO A 69 -0.40 10.03 1.08
CA PRO A 69 -0.74 8.64 0.77
C PRO A 69 0.05 8.07 -0.40
N ARG A 70 0.24 8.83 -1.48
CA ARG A 70 1.04 8.40 -2.64
C ARG A 70 2.52 8.26 -2.26
N ALA A 71 3.08 9.25 -1.57
CA ALA A 71 4.48 9.22 -1.15
C ALA A 71 4.79 8.04 -0.20
N ILE A 72 3.88 7.72 0.72
CA ILE A 72 4.01 6.57 1.62
C ILE A 72 3.99 5.25 0.84
N ARG A 73 3.08 5.10 -0.14
CA ARG A 73 3.05 3.90 -0.99
C ARG A 73 4.35 3.70 -1.74
N GLU A 74 4.88 4.75 -2.36
CA GLU A 74 6.17 4.71 -3.05
C GLU A 74 7.32 4.34 -2.11
N ALA A 75 7.40 4.98 -0.93
CA ALA A 75 8.43 4.66 0.05
C ALA A 75 8.34 3.22 0.59
N SER A 76 7.12 2.67 0.68
CA SER A 76 6.88 1.32 1.18
C SER A 76 7.38 0.21 0.24
N ALA A 77 7.72 0.53 -1.01
CA ALA A 77 8.22 -0.42 -2.01
C ALA A 77 9.51 -1.16 -1.59
N LEU A 78 10.25 -0.62 -0.61
CA LEU A 78 11.49 -1.19 -0.07
C LEU A 78 11.27 -2.15 1.12
N MET A 79 10.03 -2.36 1.55
CA MET A 79 9.70 -3.15 2.75
C MET A 79 8.89 -4.44 2.52
N PRO A 80 8.44 -4.85 1.30
CA PRO A 80 7.46 -5.93 1.18
C PRO A 80 8.06 -7.35 1.17
N TYR A 81 9.39 -7.49 1.25
CA TYR A 81 10.11 -8.75 1.02
C TYR A 81 10.65 -9.43 2.30
N ASP A 82 10.56 -8.77 3.44
CA ASP A 82 11.07 -9.28 4.72
C ASP A 82 10.07 -9.01 5.86
N PRO A 83 10.08 -9.83 6.92
CA PRO A 83 9.26 -9.58 8.10
C PRO A 83 9.72 -8.30 8.83
N PRO A 84 8.80 -7.58 9.49
CA PRO A 84 9.17 -6.44 10.33
C PRO A 84 10.18 -6.83 11.42
N PRO A 85 11.39 -6.25 11.44
CA PRO A 85 12.44 -6.69 12.35
C PRO A 85 12.07 -6.43 13.81
N GLY A 86 12.26 -7.44 14.66
CA GLY A 86 11.98 -7.36 16.10
C GLY A 86 10.51 -7.59 16.47
N TRP A 87 9.65 -7.93 15.51
CA TRP A 87 8.26 -8.29 15.77
C TRP A 87 8.12 -9.78 16.03
N GLY A 88 7.22 -10.15 16.95
CA GLY A 88 6.87 -11.56 17.23
C GLY A 88 5.75 -12.12 16.34
N THR A 89 5.30 -11.34 15.36
CA THR A 89 4.24 -11.67 14.40
C THR A 89 4.64 -11.12 13.04
N ASP A 90 4.12 -11.74 11.98
CA ASP A 90 4.31 -11.27 10.63
C ASP A 90 2.94 -10.95 9.99
N PRO A 91 2.53 -9.67 10.02
CA PRO A 91 1.23 -9.27 9.47
C PRO A 91 1.08 -9.59 7.97
N LEU A 92 2.17 -9.67 7.21
CA LEU A 92 2.08 -9.92 5.77
C LEU A 92 1.73 -11.37 5.48
N GLU A 93 2.26 -12.32 6.26
CA GLU A 93 1.92 -13.74 6.18
C GLU A 93 0.61 -14.05 6.92
N ASP A 94 0.39 -13.44 8.09
CA ASP A 94 -0.70 -13.78 9.01
C ASP A 94 -2.08 -13.24 8.55
N LEU A 95 -2.11 -12.09 7.86
CA LEU A 95 -3.34 -11.35 7.52
C LEU A 95 -3.57 -11.20 6.02
N SER A 96 -4.81 -11.32 5.57
CA SER A 96 -5.23 -10.90 4.24
C SER A 96 -5.28 -9.37 4.18
N VAL A 97 -4.21 -8.74 3.67
CA VAL A 97 -4.07 -7.29 3.57
C VAL A 97 -4.26 -6.80 2.14
N VAL A 98 -5.02 -5.71 1.96
CA VAL A 98 -5.24 -5.07 0.64
C VAL A 98 -4.96 -3.57 0.67
N ASP A 99 -4.61 -3.01 -0.49
CA ASP A 99 -4.66 -1.56 -0.71
C ASP A 99 -6.02 -1.22 -1.31
N TYR A 100 -6.84 -0.53 -0.52
CA TYR A 100 -8.17 -0.10 -0.92
C TYR A 100 -8.12 1.18 -1.77
N GLY A 101 -6.95 1.74 -2.02
CA GLY A 101 -6.79 3.03 -2.69
C GLY A 101 -7.20 4.18 -1.78
N ASP A 102 -7.70 5.27 -2.38
CA ASP A 102 -7.99 6.49 -1.64
C ASP A 102 -9.49 6.74 -1.48
N VAL A 103 -9.84 7.49 -0.44
CA VAL A 103 -11.19 7.99 -0.20
C VAL A 103 -11.49 9.10 -1.21
N ALA A 104 -12.60 8.94 -1.95
CA ALA A 104 -13.12 10.00 -2.81
C ALA A 104 -13.96 10.98 -1.98
N PHE A 105 -13.76 12.27 -2.21
CA PHE A 105 -14.54 13.35 -1.60
C PHE A 105 -14.55 14.57 -2.53
N ASP A 106 -15.54 15.44 -2.37
CA ASP A 106 -15.55 16.72 -3.06
C ASP A 106 -14.60 17.69 -2.36
N TYR A 107 -13.42 17.88 -2.96
CA TYR A 107 -12.40 18.79 -2.45
C TYR A 107 -12.84 20.26 -2.48
N ALA A 108 -13.87 20.62 -3.26
CA ALA A 108 -14.37 22.00 -3.33
C ALA A 108 -15.53 22.29 -2.36
N ASN A 109 -16.07 21.27 -1.68
CA ASN A 109 -17.18 21.44 -0.75
C ASN A 109 -16.70 21.97 0.61
N VAL A 110 -16.69 23.29 0.76
CA VAL A 110 -16.34 24.00 2.00
C VAL A 110 -17.61 24.54 2.69
N PRO A 111 -17.68 24.57 4.03
CA PRO A 111 -18.78 25.19 4.75
C PRO A 111 -18.95 26.66 4.36
N GLU A 112 -20.20 27.11 4.23
CA GLU A 112 -20.56 28.53 4.08
C GLU A 112 -20.21 29.37 5.32
#